data_AF-A0A1H6I1A4-F1
#
_entry.id   AF-A0A1H6I1A4-F1
#
_cell.length_a   1.000
_cell.length_b   1.000
_cell.length_c   1.000
_cell.angle_alpha   90.00
_cell.angle_beta   90.00
_cell.angle_gamma   90.00
#
_symmetry.space_group_name_H-M   'P 1'
#
loop_
_entity.id
_entity.type
_entity.pdbx_description
1 polymer ?
#
loop_
_entity_poly.entity_id
_entity_poly.type
_entity_poly.pdbx_seq_one_letter_code
_entity_poly.pdbx_strand_id
1 'polypeptide(L)'
;MKQEKLRNLRKLKGISQEKMAKILFTDPSNYSRKERGEVRIHEEEWKKIAEALNVPISDIKEEEEHVISTHNSPFKDTSQYQYTLNLNCSIIENLQDYIGFLKQKISELNEENQVLRSQNGF
;
A
#
# COMPACT_ATOMS: atom_id res chain seq x y z
N MET A 1 -11.39 12.13 1.17
CA MET A 1 -10.28 11.27 1.64
C MET A 1 -9.18 11.28 0.58
N LYS A 2 -7.91 11.48 0.93
CA LYS A 2 -6.80 11.53 -0.04
C LYS A 2 -6.56 10.12 -0.59
N GLN A 3 -6.37 9.97 -1.91
CA GLN A 3 -6.14 8.68 -2.58
C GLN A 3 -4.66 8.30 -2.49
N GLU A 4 -4.20 7.90 -1.30
CA GLU A 4 -2.79 7.62 -1.01
C GLU A 4 -2.31 6.33 -1.69
N LYS A 5 -3.14 5.27 -1.73
CA LYS A 5 -2.85 4.03 -2.46
C LYS A 5 -2.60 4.29 -3.94
N LEU A 6 -3.50 5.03 -4.59
CA LEU A 6 -3.35 5.45 -6.00
C LEU A 6 -2.04 6.21 -6.22
N ARG A 7 -1.77 7.21 -5.38
CA ARG A 7 -0.56 8.05 -5.50
C ARG A 7 0.72 7.23 -5.33
N ASN A 8 0.74 6.32 -4.36
CA ASN A 8 1.91 5.48 -4.08
C ASN A 8 2.14 4.46 -5.20
N LEU A 9 1.09 3.79 -5.67
CA LEU A 9 1.18 2.86 -6.81
C LEU A 9 1.66 3.56 -8.08
N ARG A 10 1.15 4.77 -8.36
CA ARG A 10 1.61 5.56 -9.51
C ARG A 10 3.12 5.85 -9.44
N LYS A 11 3.61 6.27 -8.27
CA LYS A 11 5.04 6.53 -8.05
C LYS A 11 5.88 5.27 -8.18
N LEU A 12 5.42 4.15 -7.62
CA LEU A 12 6.09 2.85 -7.71
C LEU A 12 6.24 2.40 -9.17
N LYS A 13 5.23 2.65 -10.01
CA LYS A 13 5.25 2.36 -11.45
C LYS A 13 5.99 3.43 -12.28
N GLY A 14 6.54 4.46 -11.65
CA GLY A 14 7.27 5.54 -12.35
C GLY A 14 6.41 6.40 -13.28
N ILE A 15 5.09 6.42 -13.10
CA ILE A 15 4.18 7.18 -13.97
C ILE A 15 4.05 8.61 -13.42
N SER A 16 4.24 9.64 -14.24
CA SER A 16 4.02 11.02 -13.81
C SER A 16 2.53 11.38 -13.77
N GLN A 17 2.16 12.42 -13.01
CA GLN A 17 0.78 12.93 -13.02
C GLN A 17 0.36 13.39 -14.42
N GLU A 18 1.28 14.00 -15.19
CA GLU A 18 1.03 14.40 -16.57
C GLU A 18 0.74 13.21 -17.48
N LYS A 19 1.51 12.11 -17.34
CA LYS A 19 1.30 10.91 -18.13
C LYS A 19 -0.05 10.25 -17.80
N MET A 20 -0.41 10.21 -16.52
CA MET A 20 -1.71 9.69 -16.10
C MET A 20 -2.87 10.58 -16.58
N ALA A 21 -2.70 11.90 -16.53
CA ALA A 21 -3.68 12.84 -17.04
C ALA A 21 -3.93 12.66 -18.55
N LYS A 22 -2.86 12.44 -19.34
CA LYS A 22 -2.97 12.12 -20.77
C LYS A 22 -3.78 10.84 -21.02
N ILE A 23 -3.55 9.77 -20.23
CA ILE A 23 -4.30 8.50 -20.34
C ILE A 23 -5.79 8.71 -20.05
N LEU A 24 -6.09 9.59 -19.10
CA LEU A 24 -7.45 9.92 -18.69
C LEU A 24 -8.10 11.01 -19.54
N PHE A 25 -7.43 11.52 -20.58
CA PHE A 25 -7.88 12.64 -21.40
C PHE A 25 -8.29 13.86 -20.56
N THR A 26 -7.50 14.14 -19.52
CA THR A 26 -7.72 15.25 -18.58
C THR A 26 -6.44 16.07 -18.42
N ASP A 27 -6.54 17.19 -17.71
CA ASP A 27 -5.39 18.02 -17.39
C ASP A 27 -4.66 17.54 -16.11
N PRO A 28 -3.34 17.81 -15.98
CA PRO A 28 -2.56 17.41 -14.81
C PRO A 28 -3.11 17.97 -13.49
N SER A 29 -3.70 19.17 -13.51
CA SER A 29 -4.26 19.80 -12.31
C SER A 29 -5.49 19.03 -11.83
N ASN A 30 -6.42 18.69 -12.72
CA ASN A 30 -7.60 17.89 -12.41
C ASN A 30 -7.21 16.48 -11.92
N TYR A 31 -6.24 15.83 -12.57
CA TYR A 31 -5.71 14.56 -12.06
C TYR A 31 -5.08 14.71 -10.67
N SER A 32 -4.33 15.78 -10.42
CA SER A 32 -3.75 16.03 -9.10
C SER A 32 -4.82 16.28 -8.02
N ARG A 33 -5.96 16.89 -8.37
CA ARG A 33 -7.10 17.06 -7.45
C ARG A 33 -7.76 15.72 -7.13
N LYS A 34 -7.84 14.81 -8.11
CA LYS A 34 -8.31 13.44 -7.91
C LYS A 34 -7.43 12.65 -6.94
N GLU A 35 -6.10 12.73 -7.09
CA GLU A 35 -5.17 12.09 -6.13
C GLU A 35 -5.32 12.66 -4.71
N ARG A 36 -5.62 13.95 -4.58
CA ARG A 36 -5.88 14.59 -3.26
C ARG A 36 -7.28 14.33 -2.72
N GLY A 37 -8.16 13.68 -3.49
CA GLY A 37 -9.55 13.42 -3.10
C GLY A 37 -10.43 14.66 -3.09
N GLU A 38 -10.01 15.73 -3.78
CA GLU A 38 -10.81 16.95 -3.97
C GLU A 38 -11.85 16.78 -5.10
N VAL A 39 -11.60 15.82 -6.00
CA VAL A 39 -12.46 15.49 -7.14
C VAL A 39 -12.68 13.98 -7.13
N ARG A 40 -13.94 13.57 -7.30
CA ARG A 40 -14.30 12.14 -7.37
C ARG A 40 -13.76 11.53 -8.66
N ILE A 41 -13.25 10.31 -8.56
CA ILE A 41 -12.83 9.49 -9.71
C ILE A 41 -14.02 8.60 -10.09
N HIS A 42 -14.47 8.69 -11.35
CA HIS A 42 -15.57 7.88 -11.84
C HIS A 42 -15.14 6.44 -12.13
N GLU A 43 -16.07 5.49 -12.15
CA GLU A 43 -15.80 4.06 -12.37
C GLU A 43 -15.02 3.80 -13.68
N GLU A 44 -15.33 4.54 -14.74
CA GLU A 44 -14.62 4.45 -16.03
C GLU A 44 -13.17 4.94 -15.94
N GLU A 45 -12.93 5.96 -15.12
CA GLU A 45 -11.59 6.51 -14.88
C GLU A 45 -10.77 5.55 -14.02
N TRP A 46 -11.41 4.91 -13.03
CA TRP A 46 -10.81 3.83 -12.26
C TRP A 46 -10.36 2.67 -13.14
N LYS A 47 -11.17 2.25 -14.12
CA LYS A 47 -10.77 1.22 -15.09
C LYS A 47 -9.52 1.61 -15.87
N LYS A 48 -9.48 2.84 -16.40
CA LYS A 48 -8.32 3.35 -17.15
C LYS A 48 -7.05 3.46 -16.29
N ILE A 49 -7.20 3.91 -15.04
CA ILE A 49 -6.09 3.98 -14.08
C ILE A 49 -5.56 2.57 -13.77
N ALA A 50 -6.46 1.62 -13.54
CA ALA A 50 -6.13 0.22 -13.26
C ALA A 50 -5.38 -0.43 -14.42
N GLU A 51 -5.86 -0.21 -15.65
CA GLU A 51 -5.19 -0.66 -16.87
C GLU A 51 -3.80 -0.03 -17.02
N ALA A 52 -3.67 1.29 -16.78
CA ALA A 52 -2.40 2.00 -16.86
C ALA A 52 -1.37 1.54 -15.83
N LEU A 53 -1.82 1.13 -14.65
CA LEU A 53 -0.97 0.65 -13.56
C LEU A 53 -0.77 -0.88 -13.59
N ASN A 54 -1.50 -1.58 -14.47
CA ASN A 54 -1.55 -3.04 -14.58
C ASN A 54 -1.83 -3.73 -13.24
N VAL A 55 -2.89 -3.28 -12.56
CA VAL A 55 -3.35 -3.76 -11.26
C VAL A 55 -4.89 -3.74 -11.22
N PRO A 56 -5.54 -4.64 -10.47
CA PRO A 56 -7.01 -4.66 -10.40
C PRO A 56 -7.54 -3.45 -9.61
N ILE A 57 -8.75 -2.99 -9.94
CA ILE A 57 -9.37 -1.80 -9.33
C ILE A 57 -9.48 -1.93 -7.81
N SER A 58 -9.72 -3.15 -7.30
CA SER A 58 -9.77 -3.47 -5.86
C SER A 58 -8.50 -3.07 -5.10
N ASP A 59 -7.34 -3.12 -5.76
CA ASP A 59 -6.05 -2.90 -5.11
C ASP A 59 -5.67 -1.41 -5.06
N ILE A 60 -6.34 -0.59 -5.88
CA ILE A 60 -6.04 0.84 -6.05
C ILE A 60 -7.12 1.72 -5.42
N LYS A 61 -8.38 1.30 -5.53
CA LYS A 61 -9.52 2.01 -4.96
C LYS A 61 -9.48 1.82 -3.46
N GLU A 62 -9.24 2.92 -2.74
CA GLU A 62 -9.50 2.94 -1.31
C GLU A 62 -11.00 2.77 -1.15
N GLU A 63 -11.44 1.62 -0.62
CA GLU A 63 -12.81 1.47 -0.17
C GLU A 63 -13.10 2.65 0.74
N GLU A 64 -14.17 3.41 0.42
CA GLU A 64 -14.67 4.40 1.34
C GLU A 64 -14.93 3.62 2.63
N GLU A 65 -14.11 3.86 3.66
CA GLU A 65 -14.50 3.53 5.01
C GLU A 65 -15.87 4.18 5.18
N HIS A 66 -16.92 3.38 5.02
CA HIS A 66 -18.12 3.62 5.78
C HIS A 66 -17.61 3.63 7.21
N VAL A 67 -17.37 4.84 7.71
CA VAL A 67 -17.30 5.12 9.13
C VAL A 67 -18.66 4.66 9.62
N ILE A 68 -18.77 3.37 9.93
CA ILE A 68 -19.86 2.82 10.68
C ILE A 68 -19.64 3.47 12.03
N SER A 69 -20.31 4.60 12.26
CA SER A 69 -20.51 5.12 13.59
C SER A 69 -20.94 3.94 14.43
N THR A 70 -20.07 3.54 15.37
CA THR A 70 -20.29 2.43 16.28
C THR A 70 -21.48 2.77 17.17
N HIS A 71 -22.69 2.53 16.66
CA HIS A 71 -23.87 2.34 17.47
C HIS A 71 -24.20 0.85 17.38
N ASN A 72 -23.74 0.15 18.43
CA ASN A 72 -24.08 -1.20 18.85
C ASN A 72 -25.19 -1.89 18.04
N SER A 73 -24.80 -2.87 17.22
CA SER A 73 -25.68 -3.98 16.83
C SER A 73 -24.90 -5.29 16.96
N PRO A 74 -25.38 -6.29 17.72
CA PRO A 74 -24.63 -7.50 18.04
C PRO A 74 -24.73 -8.58 16.94
N PHE A 75 -24.88 -8.18 15.67
CA PHE A 75 -25.04 -9.12 14.57
C PHE A 75 -24.42 -8.52 13.30
N LYS A 76 -23.16 -8.86 13.01
CA LYS A 76 -22.58 -8.64 11.67
C LYS A 76 -21.70 -9.82 11.26
N ASP A 77 -22.22 -10.55 10.28
CA ASP A 77 -21.55 -11.22 9.17
C ASP A 77 -20.15 -11.80 9.44
N THR A 78 -20.13 -13.05 9.90
CA THR A 78 -18.97 -13.95 10.07
C THR A 78 -17.99 -13.94 8.90
N SER A 79 -18.46 -13.69 7.67
CA SER A 79 -17.63 -13.71 6.46
C SER A 79 -16.64 -12.55 6.39
N GLN A 80 -17.04 -11.32 6.73
CA GLN A 80 -16.15 -10.14 6.63
C GLN A 80 -15.05 -10.16 7.70
N TYR A 81 -15.35 -10.69 8.89
CA TYR A 81 -14.35 -10.92 9.94
C TYR A 81 -13.32 -11.97 9.54
N GLN A 82 -13.71 -13.03 8.83
CA GLN A 82 -12.80 -14.08 8.39
C GLN A 82 -11.77 -13.58 7.37
N TYR A 83 -12.17 -12.76 6.40
CA TYR A 83 -11.25 -12.20 5.40
C TYR A 83 -10.25 -11.22 5.99
N THR A 84 -10.70 -10.35 6.90
CA THR A 84 -9.83 -9.39 7.59
C THR A 84 -8.84 -10.09 8.51
N LEU A 85 -9.27 -11.14 9.23
CA LEU A 85 -8.37 -11.98 10.02
C LEU A 85 -7.32 -12.68 9.16
N ASN A 86 -7.71 -13.29 8.05
CA ASN A 86 -6.78 -14.01 7.16
C ASN A 86 -5.74 -13.08 6.53
N LEU A 87 -6.15 -11.88 6.09
CA LEU A 87 -5.22 -10.88 5.54
C LEU A 87 -4.23 -10.39 6.60
N ASN A 88 -4.73 -10.12 7.82
CA ASN A 88 -3.89 -9.70 8.94
C ASN A 88 -2.89 -10.80 9.33
N CYS A 89 -3.29 -12.08 9.33
CA CYS A 89 -2.37 -13.20 9.58
C CYS A 89 -1.24 -13.24 8.55
N SER A 90 -1.55 -13.15 7.26
CA SER A 90 -0.53 -13.19 6.21
C SER A 90 0.46 -12.02 6.28
N ILE A 91 -0.02 -10.83 6.63
CA ILE A 91 0.85 -9.66 6.85
C ILE A 91 1.73 -9.86 8.08
N ILE A 92 1.16 -10.38 9.18
CA ILE A 92 1.91 -10.64 10.42
C ILE A 92 3.01 -11.68 10.19
N GLU A 93 2.72 -12.76 9.48
CA GLU A 93 3.70 -13.81 9.13
C GLU A 93 4.84 -13.23 8.30
N ASN A 94 4.54 -12.46 7.25
CA ASN A 94 5.57 -11.85 6.43
C ASN A 94 6.46 -10.87 7.21
N LEU A 95 5.85 -10.08 8.11
CA LEU A 95 6.60 -9.18 8.99
C LEU A 95 7.46 -9.94 10.00
N GLN A 96 6.98 -11.06 10.53
CA GLN A 96 7.75 -11.92 11.44
C GLN A 96 8.95 -12.55 10.73
N ASP A 97 8.77 -13.05 9.50
CA ASP A 97 9.86 -13.59 8.68
C ASP A 97 10.91 -12.52 8.38
N TYR A 98 10.47 -11.32 8.01
CA TYR A 98 11.37 -10.21 7.74
C TYR A 98 12.15 -9.78 9.00
N ILE A 99 11.49 -9.72 10.16
CA ILE A 99 12.15 -9.47 11.44
C ILE A 99 13.18 -10.56 11.74
N GLY A 100 12.86 -11.83 11.47
CA GLY A 100 13.78 -12.96 11.62
C GLY A 100 15.04 -12.79 10.75
N PHE A 101 14.84 -12.50 9.47
CA PHE A 101 15.92 -12.25 8.51
C PHE A 101 16.82 -11.09 8.96
N LEU A 102 16.23 -9.96 9.37
CA LEU A 102 16.99 -8.80 9.84
C LEU A 102 17.80 -9.12 11.11
N LYS A 103 17.22 -9.86 12.07
CA LYS A 103 17.93 -10.29 13.28
C LYS A 103 19.12 -11.19 12.95
N GLN A 104 18.94 -12.14 12.04
CA GLN A 104 20.04 -12.99 11.58
C GLN A 104 21.15 -12.13 10.96
N LYS A 105 20.79 -11.18 10.09
CA LYS A 105 21.79 -10.35 9.42
C LYS A 105 22.57 -9.46 10.39
N ILE A 106 21.90 -8.96 11.43
CA ILE A 106 22.56 -8.21 12.51
C ILE A 106 23.53 -9.12 13.28
N SER A 107 23.17 -10.38 13.55
CA SER A 107 24.07 -11.33 14.23
C SER A 107 25.34 -11.57 13.41
N GLU A 108 25.19 -11.87 12.12
CA GLU A 108 26.32 -12.10 11.21
C GLU A 108 27.27 -10.89 11.17
N LEU A 109 26.71 -9.68 11.02
CA LEU A 109 27.50 -8.45 10.98
C LEU A 109 28.20 -8.16 12.31
N ASN A 110 27.58 -8.48 13.44
CA ASN A 110 28.19 -8.31 14.76
C ASN A 110 29.36 -9.28 14.97
N GLU A 111 29.20 -10.54 14.55
CA GLU A 111 30.26 -11.55 14.59
C GLU A 111 31.44 -11.15 13.70
N GLU A 112 31.17 -10.71 12.46
CA GLU A 112 32.20 -10.21 11.55
C GLU A 112 32.95 -9.02 12.15
N ASN A 113 32.23 -8.06 12.72
CA ASN A 113 32.84 -6.91 13.42
C ASN A 113 33.69 -7.35 14.61
N GLN A 114 33.27 -8.36 15.37
CA GLN A 114 34.05 -8.88 16.50
C GLN A 114 35.36 -9.49 16.01
N VAL A 115 35.31 -10.31 14.96
CA VAL A 115 36.50 -10.91 14.35
C VAL A 115 37.45 -9.83 13.83
N LEU A 116 36.93 -8.83 13.11
CA LEU A 116 37.73 -7.72 12.58
C LEU A 116 38.35 -6.88 13.70
N ARG A 117 37.65 -6.65 14.80
CA ARG A 117 38.20 -5.94 15.98
C ARG A 117 39.32 -6.73 16.64
N SER A 118 39.15 -8.05 16.80
CA SER A 118 40.19 -8.92 17.34
C SER A 118 41.44 -9.01 16.43
N GLN A 119 41.28 -8.93 15.11
CA GLN A 119 42.39 -8.93 14.16
C GLN A 119 43.15 -7.59 14.09
N ASN A 120 42.47 -6.47 14.34
CA ASN A 120 43.05 -5.13 14.25
C ASN A 120 43.58 -4.56 15.58
N GLY A 121 43.61 -5.35 16.66
CA GLY A 121 44.34 -5.02 17.89
C GLY A 121 43.90 -3.73 18.59
N PHE A 122 42.58 -3.55 18.77
CA PHE A 122 42.00 -2.57 19.71
C PHE A 122 41.23 -3.29 20.81
#